data_AF-A0A6G1KHK6-F1
#
_entry.id   AF-A0A6G1KHK6-F1
#
_cell.length_a   1.000
_cell.length_b   1.000
_cell.length_c   1.000
_cell.angle_alpha   90.00
_cell.angle_beta   90.00
_cell.angle_gamma   90.00
#
_symmetry.space_group_name_H-M   'P 1'
#
loop_
_entity.id
_entity.type
_entity.pdbx_description
1 polymer ?
#
loop_
_entity_poly.entity_id
_entity_poly.type
_entity_poly.pdbx_seq_one_letter_code
_entity_poly.pdbx_strand_id
1 'polypeptide(L)'
;MLQLVRRLLGRQRSTLPPFDFARNRYKAKKEWPPWIRELNERQQFRFERKFKRRLLIKSIKPTYIKWNKIVMWSLISFVTVYAVLWHDFANDPMNPRPEEQPFNALRNWVKSWTDSIWTHTSTVGPDPDPEAIPQTEERKLTGPEAAAAAAMAGKFQTNSSYSFDPIKYQKQLRDEQAAIMRAQEHYQKEVHDEQAAIRRAQGHYR
;
A
#
# COMPACT_ATOMS: atom_id res chain seq x y z
N MET A 1 5.95 -22.35 6.08
CA MET A 1 6.95 -21.87 7.08
C MET A 1 8.33 -22.54 7.00
N LEU A 2 8.45 -23.80 6.55
CA LEU A 2 9.73 -24.54 6.46
C LEU A 2 10.79 -23.95 5.51
N GLN A 3 10.40 -23.17 4.50
CA GLN A 3 11.36 -22.56 3.57
C GLN A 3 12.15 -21.38 4.17
N LEU A 4 11.59 -20.71 5.18
CA LEU A 4 12.21 -19.54 5.81
C LEU A 4 13.29 -19.97 6.81
N VAL A 5 13.03 -21.06 7.54
CA VAL A 5 13.97 -21.77 8.42
C VAL A 5 15.17 -22.29 7.64
N ARG A 6 14.96 -22.96 6.49
CA ARG A 6 16.04 -23.41 5.59
C ARG A 6 16.87 -22.27 5.00
N ARG A 7 16.36 -21.04 4.99
CA ARG A 7 17.06 -19.86 4.49
C ARG A 7 17.93 -19.18 5.55
N LEU A 8 17.57 -19.33 6.83
CA LEU A 8 18.31 -18.83 7.99
C LEU A 8 19.44 -19.79 8.43
N LEU A 9 19.24 -21.10 8.33
CA LEU A 9 20.18 -22.13 8.81
C LEU A 9 21.34 -22.47 7.84
N GLY A 10 21.54 -21.67 6.80
CA GLY A 10 22.67 -21.83 5.90
C GLY A 10 22.24 -22.20 4.49
N ARG A 11 22.62 -21.33 3.56
CA ARG A 11 22.57 -21.60 2.13
C ARG A 11 23.37 -22.87 1.87
N GLN A 12 22.69 -23.94 1.45
CA GLN A 12 23.34 -25.14 0.89
C GLN A 12 24.36 -24.67 -0.15
N ARG A 13 25.65 -24.74 0.20
CA ARG A 13 26.73 -24.46 -0.75
C ARG A 13 26.63 -25.55 -1.80
N SER A 14 26.57 -25.18 -3.07
CA SER A 14 26.55 -26.15 -4.16
C SER A 14 27.71 -27.14 -3.97
N THR A 15 27.41 -28.43 -3.83
CA THR A 15 28.38 -29.54 -3.70
C THR A 15 29.06 -29.87 -5.03
N LEU A 16 29.11 -28.89 -5.93
CA LEU A 16 29.78 -29.03 -7.20
C LEU A 16 31.30 -29.03 -6.90
N PRO A 17 32.06 -29.92 -7.55
CA PRO A 17 33.51 -29.86 -7.46
C PRO A 17 33.98 -28.46 -7.88
N PRO A 18 35.12 -27.99 -7.32
CA PRO A 18 35.69 -26.71 -7.72
C PRO A 18 35.79 -26.63 -9.24
N PHE A 19 35.45 -25.47 -9.80
CA PHE A 19 35.39 -25.28 -11.24
C PHE A 19 36.77 -25.48 -11.87
N ASP A 20 36.94 -26.59 -12.58
CA ASP A 20 38.16 -26.91 -13.31
C ASP A 20 38.07 -26.34 -14.74
N PHE A 21 38.93 -25.35 -15.03
CA PHE A 21 39.03 -24.73 -16.34
C PHE A 21 39.42 -25.74 -17.44
N ALA A 22 40.15 -26.80 -17.11
CA ALA A 22 40.60 -27.81 -18.07
C ALA A 22 39.45 -28.71 -18.56
N ARG A 23 38.44 -28.94 -17.71
CA ARG A 23 37.28 -29.81 -18.00
C ARG A 23 36.13 -29.08 -18.71
N ASN A 24 36.19 -27.75 -18.85
CA ASN A 24 35.10 -26.98 -19.45
C ASN A 24 35.00 -27.19 -20.97
N ARG A 25 33.83 -27.65 -21.45
CA ARG A 25 33.53 -27.84 -22.88
C ARG A 25 33.62 -26.55 -23.70
N TYR A 26 33.34 -25.42 -23.07
CA TYR A 26 33.44 -24.10 -23.69
C TYR A 26 34.66 -23.36 -23.14
N LYS A 27 35.83 -23.61 -23.74
CA LYS A 27 37.07 -22.93 -23.35
C LYS A 27 36.98 -21.44 -23.66
N ALA A 28 37.38 -20.61 -22.70
CA ALA A 28 37.46 -19.17 -22.92
C ALA A 28 38.58 -18.87 -23.94
N LYS A 29 38.28 -18.08 -24.98
CA LYS A 29 39.30 -17.65 -25.96
C LYS A 29 40.44 -16.85 -25.33
N LYS A 30 40.20 -16.25 -24.17
CA LYS A 30 41.16 -15.51 -23.37
C LYS A 30 41.05 -15.98 -21.93
N GLU A 31 42.15 -16.44 -21.37
CA GLU A 31 42.22 -16.84 -19.97
C GLU A 31 41.98 -15.63 -19.08
N TRP A 32 41.10 -15.82 -18.10
CA TRP A 32 40.78 -14.82 -17.10
C TRP A 32 41.06 -15.45 -15.73
N PRO A 33 41.67 -14.73 -14.78
CA PRO A 33 42.06 -13.32 -14.79
C PRO A 33 43.40 -13.05 -15.50
N PRO A 34 43.57 -11.89 -16.17
CA PRO A 34 44.88 -11.46 -16.61
C PRO A 34 45.79 -11.21 -15.40
N TRP A 35 47.08 -11.51 -15.50
CA TRP A 35 48.08 -11.20 -14.48
C TRP A 35 48.24 -9.68 -14.33
N ILE A 36 47.51 -9.08 -13.38
CA ILE A 36 47.40 -7.63 -13.23
C ILE A 36 48.76 -6.95 -13.00
N ARG A 37 49.73 -7.69 -12.43
CA ARG A 37 51.08 -7.19 -12.12
C ARG A 37 51.99 -7.04 -13.34
N GLU A 38 51.65 -7.68 -14.46
CA GLU A 38 52.43 -7.63 -15.70
C GLU A 38 51.91 -6.54 -16.67
N LEU A 39 50.76 -5.92 -16.36
CA LEU A 39 50.16 -4.88 -17.18
C LEU A 39 50.76 -3.51 -16.86
N ASN A 40 50.90 -2.67 -17.88
CA ASN A 40 51.24 -1.25 -17.72
C ASN A 40 50.24 -0.57 -16.76
N GLU A 41 50.72 0.30 -15.87
CA GLU A 41 49.92 1.06 -14.90
C GLU A 41 48.68 1.73 -15.51
N ARG A 42 48.80 2.28 -16.73
CA ARG A 42 47.67 2.89 -17.45
C ARG A 42 46.58 1.86 -17.78
N GLN A 43 46.96 0.63 -18.13
CA GLN A 43 46.02 -0.46 -18.39
C GLN A 43 45.43 -0.99 -17.08
N GLN A 44 46.25 -1.16 -16.05
CA GLN A 44 45.81 -1.55 -14.71
C GLN A 44 44.72 -0.61 -14.18
N PHE A 45 44.93 0.71 -14.25
CA PHE A 45 43.95 1.70 -13.81
C PHE A 45 42.61 1.58 -14.55
N ARG A 46 42.64 1.29 -15.87
CA ARG A 46 41.40 1.07 -16.66
C ARG A 46 40.66 -0.18 -16.20
N PHE A 47 41.38 -1.26 -15.89
CA PHE A 47 40.79 -2.50 -15.37
C PHE A 47 40.20 -2.30 -13.98
N GLU A 48 40.91 -1.65 -13.07
CA GLU A 48 40.43 -1.32 -11.74
C GLU A 48 39.16 -0.47 -11.80
N ARG A 49 39.14 0.58 -12.63
CA ARG A 49 37.95 1.42 -12.81
C ARG A 49 36.77 0.62 -13.35
N LYS A 50 36.97 -0.25 -14.34
CA LYS A 50 35.92 -1.11 -14.91
C LYS A 50 35.41 -2.12 -13.88
N PHE A 51 36.30 -2.68 -13.08
CA PHE A 51 35.97 -3.64 -12.03
C PHE A 51 35.15 -2.99 -10.90
N LYS A 52 35.61 -1.84 -10.37
CA LYS A 52 34.89 -1.06 -9.35
C LYS A 52 33.48 -0.69 -9.80
N ARG A 53 33.31 -0.23 -11.05
CA ARG A 53 31.99 0.07 -11.64
C ARG A 53 31.09 -1.17 -11.68
N ARG A 54 31.61 -2.31 -12.13
CA ARG A 54 30.83 -3.56 -12.20
C ARG A 54 30.46 -4.11 -10.83
N LEU A 55 31.34 -3.98 -9.83
CA LEU A 55 31.05 -4.33 -8.45
C LEU A 55 29.90 -3.49 -7.88
N LEU A 56 29.94 -2.18 -8.11
CA LEU A 56 28.89 -1.26 -7.67
C LEU A 56 27.54 -1.59 -8.33
N ILE A 57 27.52 -1.87 -9.63
CA ILE A 57 26.29 -2.30 -10.31
C ILE A 57 25.77 -3.63 -9.75
N LYS A 58 26.66 -4.57 -9.42
CA LYS A 58 26.27 -5.85 -8.82
C LYS A 58 25.74 -5.70 -7.39
N SER A 59 26.26 -4.75 -6.60
CA SER A 59 25.80 -4.52 -5.23
C SER A 59 24.44 -3.82 -5.14
N ILE A 60 24.05 -3.04 -6.15
CA ILE A 60 22.74 -2.36 -6.20
C ILE A 60 21.58 -3.35 -6.47
N LYS A 61 21.78 -4.33 -7.34
CA LYS A 61 20.77 -5.34 -7.72
C LYS A 61 20.11 -6.10 -6.56
N PRO A 62 20.84 -6.62 -5.54
CA PRO A 62 20.21 -7.35 -4.44
C PRO A 62 19.30 -6.47 -3.58
N THR A 63 19.55 -5.15 -3.49
CA THR A 63 18.73 -4.23 -2.71
C THR A 63 17.36 -4.05 -3.35
N TYR A 64 17.29 -3.88 -4.67
CA TYR A 64 16.02 -3.79 -5.41
C TYR A 64 15.17 -5.06 -5.24
N ILE A 65 15.79 -6.24 -5.34
CA ILE A 65 15.08 -7.53 -5.16
C ILE A 65 14.56 -7.69 -3.73
N LYS A 66 15.30 -7.20 -2.71
CA LYS A 66 14.83 -7.22 -1.32
C LYS A 66 13.62 -6.32 -1.11
N TRP A 67 13.67 -5.09 -1.64
CA TRP A 67 12.55 -4.13 -1.56
C TRP A 67 11.29 -4.66 -2.21
N ASN A 68 11.39 -5.17 -3.44
CA ASN A 68 10.22 -5.74 -4.10
C ASN A 68 9.61 -6.89 -3.31
N LYS A 69 10.43 -7.73 -2.67
CA LYS A 69 9.91 -8.79 -1.79
C LYS A 69 9.17 -8.20 -0.59
N ILE A 70 9.72 -7.20 0.08
CA ILE A 70 9.06 -6.54 1.22
C ILE A 70 7.72 -5.96 0.77
N VAL A 71 7.67 -5.25 -0.35
CA VAL A 71 6.43 -4.66 -0.90
C VAL A 71 5.40 -5.74 -1.22
N MET A 72 5.81 -6.83 -1.88
CA MET A 72 4.88 -7.93 -2.22
C MET A 72 4.33 -8.62 -0.98
N TRP A 73 5.19 -8.92 0.01
CA TRP A 73 4.75 -9.51 1.29
C TRP A 73 3.88 -8.53 2.08
N SER A 74 4.18 -7.23 2.04
CA SER A 74 3.36 -6.17 2.65
C SER A 74 1.98 -6.11 2.00
N LEU A 75 1.91 -6.17 0.67
CA LEU A 75 0.64 -6.11 -0.05
C LEU A 75 -0.21 -7.35 0.23
N ILE A 76 0.39 -8.55 0.16
CA ILE A 76 -0.30 -9.81 0.51
C ILE A 76 -0.81 -9.74 1.95
N SER A 77 0.05 -9.34 2.90
CA SER A 77 -0.33 -9.19 4.30
C SER A 77 -1.45 -8.18 4.49
N PHE A 78 -1.38 -7.04 3.81
CA PHE A 78 -2.40 -5.99 3.90
C PHE A 78 -3.76 -6.48 3.40
N VAL A 79 -3.81 -7.11 2.23
CA VAL A 79 -5.05 -7.69 1.69
C VAL A 79 -5.60 -8.78 2.62
N THR A 80 -4.72 -9.63 3.19
CA THR A 80 -5.15 -10.68 4.13
C THR A 80 -5.75 -10.09 5.40
N VAL A 81 -5.10 -9.08 5.99
CA VAL A 81 -5.59 -8.39 7.20
C VAL A 81 -6.93 -7.71 6.92
N TYR A 82 -7.05 -7.00 5.80
CA TYR A 82 -8.31 -6.38 5.38
C TYR A 82 -9.43 -7.41 5.20
N ALA A 83 -9.18 -8.50 4.48
CA ALA A 83 -10.15 -9.57 4.28
C ALA A 83 -10.61 -10.16 5.62
N VAL A 84 -9.68 -10.45 6.51
CA VAL A 84 -9.99 -11.09 7.79
C VAL A 84 -10.71 -10.15 8.74
N LEU A 85 -10.33 -8.87 8.84
CA LEU A 85 -10.84 -7.98 9.89
C LEU A 85 -11.97 -7.02 9.45
N TRP A 86 -11.96 -6.58 8.19
CA TRP A 86 -12.86 -5.51 7.71
C TRP A 86 -13.80 -5.93 6.58
N HIS A 87 -13.45 -6.96 5.80
CA HIS A 87 -14.28 -7.34 4.67
C HIS A 87 -15.59 -8.01 5.12
N ASP A 88 -16.71 -7.49 4.67
CA ASP A 88 -18.02 -8.01 5.01
C ASP A 88 -18.43 -9.12 4.04
N PHE A 89 -18.21 -10.36 4.47
CA PHE A 89 -18.55 -11.57 3.72
C PHE A 89 -20.03 -11.97 3.85
N ALA A 90 -20.82 -11.36 4.75
CA ALA A 90 -22.24 -11.68 4.87
C ALA A 90 -23.03 -11.19 3.64
N ASN A 91 -22.64 -10.04 3.10
CA ASN A 91 -23.29 -9.41 1.95
C ASN A 91 -22.69 -9.85 0.59
N ASP A 92 -21.84 -10.88 0.56
CA ASP A 92 -21.21 -11.37 -0.68
C ASP A 92 -22.17 -12.33 -1.43
N PRO A 93 -22.49 -12.06 -2.71
CA PRO A 93 -23.34 -12.95 -3.52
C PRO A 93 -22.79 -14.37 -3.69
N MET A 94 -21.51 -14.62 -3.40
CA MET A 94 -20.87 -15.92 -3.51
C MET A 94 -20.82 -16.71 -2.18
N ASN A 95 -21.39 -16.18 -1.10
CA ASN A 95 -21.40 -16.86 0.20
C ASN A 95 -22.54 -17.92 0.27
N PRO A 96 -22.23 -19.21 0.52
CA PRO A 96 -23.25 -20.25 0.66
C PRO A 96 -24.10 -20.11 1.94
N ARG A 97 -23.68 -19.28 2.90
CA ARG A 97 -24.43 -18.98 4.14
C ARG A 97 -24.54 -17.46 4.33
N PRO A 98 -25.59 -16.83 3.80
CA PRO A 98 -25.71 -15.37 3.70
C PRO A 98 -25.81 -14.60 5.04
N GLU A 99 -25.81 -15.28 6.18
CA GLU A 99 -25.95 -14.64 7.50
C GLU A 99 -24.74 -14.82 8.42
N GLU A 100 -23.83 -15.75 8.10
CA GLU A 100 -22.66 -16.04 8.92
C GLU A 100 -21.41 -15.34 8.35
N GLN A 101 -20.87 -14.33 9.06
CA GLN A 101 -19.57 -13.77 8.69
C GLN A 101 -18.43 -14.71 9.14
N PRO A 102 -17.64 -15.28 8.21
CA PRO A 102 -16.44 -16.00 8.55
C PRO A 102 -15.46 -15.09 9.30
N PHE A 103 -14.76 -15.67 10.29
CA PHE A 103 -13.78 -15.01 11.15
C PHE A 103 -14.32 -14.04 12.21
N ASN A 104 -15.63 -14.01 12.50
CA ASN A 104 -16.19 -13.21 13.61
C ASN A 104 -15.52 -13.46 14.96
N ALA A 105 -15.23 -14.71 15.31
CA ALA A 105 -14.52 -15.05 16.55
C ALA A 105 -13.12 -14.42 16.61
N LEU A 106 -12.41 -14.42 15.48
CA LEU A 106 -11.08 -13.81 15.38
C LEU A 106 -11.15 -12.28 15.43
N ARG A 107 -12.14 -11.67 14.76
CA ARG A 107 -12.41 -10.22 14.81
C ARG A 107 -12.69 -9.75 16.23
N ASN A 108 -13.56 -10.47 16.95
CA ASN A 108 -13.92 -10.13 18.32
C ASN A 108 -12.76 -10.31 19.30
N TRP A 109 -11.92 -11.33 19.09
CA TRP A 109 -10.68 -11.50 19.87
C TRP A 109 -9.66 -10.40 19.60
N VAL A 110 -9.44 -10.03 18.33
CA VAL A 110 -8.56 -8.89 18.00
C VAL A 110 -9.13 -7.60 18.57
N LYS A 111 -10.44 -7.36 18.47
CA LYS A 111 -11.10 -6.19 19.07
C LYS A 111 -10.96 -6.16 20.58
N SER A 112 -11.24 -7.25 21.29
CA SER A 112 -11.08 -7.28 22.75
C SER A 112 -9.63 -7.06 23.17
N TRP A 113 -8.68 -7.55 22.38
CA TRP A 113 -7.25 -7.29 22.59
C TRP A 113 -6.87 -5.83 22.31
N THR A 114 -7.36 -5.21 21.22
CA THR A 114 -7.10 -3.79 20.94
C THR A 114 -7.79 -2.88 21.95
N ASP A 115 -9.02 -3.18 22.31
CA ASP A 115 -9.77 -2.42 23.31
C ASP A 115 -9.05 -2.52 24.66
N SER A 116 -8.59 -3.70 25.07
CA SER A 116 -7.78 -3.84 26.29
C SER A 116 -6.48 -3.01 26.32
N ILE A 117 -5.92 -2.64 25.17
CA ILE A 117 -4.70 -1.82 25.07
C ILE A 117 -5.02 -0.33 25.04
N TRP A 118 -6.15 0.05 24.46
CA TRP A 118 -6.50 1.46 24.21
C TRP A 118 -7.57 2.01 25.17
N THR A 119 -8.40 1.16 25.78
CA THR A 119 -9.43 1.52 26.76
C THR A 119 -9.07 0.99 28.15
N HIS A 120 -8.09 1.62 28.80
CA HIS A 120 -7.92 1.44 30.25
C HIS A 120 -8.99 2.25 30.98
N THR A 121 -9.94 1.56 31.61
CA THR A 121 -11.09 2.11 32.37
C THR A 121 -12.12 2.76 31.42
N SER A 122 -13.33 2.23 31.28
CA SER A 122 -14.35 2.25 32.32
C SER A 122 -14.85 0.86 32.67
N THR A 123 -15.04 0.61 33.96
CA THR A 123 -15.97 -0.39 34.47
C THR A 123 -17.35 -0.13 33.84
N VAL A 124 -17.67 -0.81 32.76
CA VAL A 124 -19.07 -1.10 32.44
C VAL A 124 -19.44 -2.18 33.44
N GLY A 125 -20.15 -1.78 34.49
CA GLY A 125 -20.81 -2.73 35.37
C GLY A 125 -21.67 -3.68 34.52
N PRO A 126 -21.90 -4.92 34.97
CA PRO A 126 -22.64 -5.91 34.19
C PRO A 126 -23.90 -5.28 33.61
N ASP A 127 -24.09 -5.43 32.29
CA ASP A 127 -25.32 -5.02 31.63
C ASP A 127 -26.50 -5.56 32.48
N PRO A 128 -27.42 -4.71 32.96
CA PRO A 128 -28.58 -5.22 33.68
C PRO A 128 -29.35 -6.12 32.73
N ASP A 129 -29.63 -7.34 33.18
CA ASP A 129 -30.48 -8.31 32.49
C ASP A 129 -31.70 -7.60 31.89
N PRO A 130 -32.14 -7.96 30.66
CA PRO A 130 -33.25 -7.28 29.98
C PRO A 130 -34.62 -7.42 30.67
N GLU A 131 -34.68 -7.94 31.90
CA GLU A 131 -35.92 -8.15 32.68
C GLU A 131 -36.14 -7.13 33.82
N ALA A 132 -35.24 -6.17 34.04
CA ALA A 132 -35.42 -5.14 35.07
C ALA A 132 -35.70 -3.76 34.46
N ILE A 133 -36.94 -3.53 34.02
CA ILE A 133 -37.47 -2.18 33.75
C ILE A 133 -38.04 -1.63 35.08
N PRO A 134 -37.35 -0.74 35.82
CA PRO A 134 -38.03 0.03 36.85
C PRO A 134 -38.93 1.05 36.15
N GLN A 135 -40.21 1.00 36.49
CA GLN A 135 -41.22 1.93 36.01
C GLN A 135 -40.75 3.37 36.23
N THR A 136 -40.69 4.14 35.16
CA THR A 136 -40.50 5.59 35.17
C THR A 136 -41.63 6.23 36.00
N GLU A 137 -41.39 6.48 37.29
CA GLU A 137 -42.24 7.38 38.06
C GLU A 137 -42.04 8.81 37.55
N GLU A 138 -43.09 9.37 36.94
CA GLU A 138 -43.19 10.77 36.55
C GLU A 138 -43.13 11.68 37.78
N ARG A 139 -41.93 12.02 38.24
CA ARG A 139 -41.76 13.09 39.23
C ARG A 139 -41.85 14.43 38.51
N LYS A 140 -43.06 15.01 38.47
CA LYS A 140 -43.32 16.38 38.02
C LYS A 140 -42.48 17.36 38.85
N LEU A 141 -41.38 17.83 38.27
CA LEU A 141 -40.55 18.90 38.84
C LEU A 141 -41.22 20.25 38.58
N THR A 142 -42.13 20.66 39.45
CA THR A 142 -42.60 22.05 39.53
C THR A 142 -41.71 22.80 40.52
N GLY A 143 -40.72 23.54 40.01
CA GLY A 143 -39.84 24.36 40.84
C GLY A 143 -38.80 25.13 40.01
N PRO A 144 -38.14 26.15 40.61
CA PRO A 144 -37.25 27.09 39.91
C PRO A 144 -35.99 26.45 39.27
N GLU A 145 -35.73 25.17 39.50
CA GLU A 145 -34.65 24.42 38.84
C GLU A 145 -34.87 24.21 37.33
N ALA A 146 -36.11 24.14 36.86
CA ALA A 146 -36.40 24.04 35.42
C ALA A 146 -35.96 25.31 34.65
N ALA A 147 -36.05 26.47 35.29
CA ALA A 147 -35.57 27.74 34.73
C ALA A 147 -34.04 27.83 34.72
N ALA A 148 -33.37 27.24 35.71
CA ALA A 148 -31.90 27.15 35.74
C ALA A 148 -31.36 26.17 34.68
N ALA A 149 -32.05 25.05 34.44
CA ALA A 149 -31.71 24.12 33.36
C ALA A 149 -31.92 24.73 31.96
N ALA A 150 -32.99 25.51 31.76
CA ALA A 150 -33.23 26.24 30.52
C ALA A 150 -32.19 27.35 30.27
N ALA A 151 -31.69 28.02 31.31
CA ALA A 151 -30.63 29.03 31.20
C ALA A 151 -29.24 28.43 30.91
N MET A 152 -28.98 27.20 31.37
CA MET A 152 -27.76 26.43 31.05
C MET A 152 -27.77 25.87 29.61
N ALA A 153 -28.94 25.52 29.07
CA ALA A 153 -29.08 24.97 27.72
C ALA A 153 -28.83 26.00 26.60
N GLY A 154 -28.96 27.31 26.89
CA GLY A 154 -28.77 28.37 25.90
C GLY A 154 -27.32 28.71 25.52
N LYS A 155 -26.31 28.07 26.14
CA LYS A 155 -24.88 28.42 25.97
C LYS A 155 -24.04 27.37 25.26
N PHE A 156 -24.65 26.46 24.50
CA PHE A 156 -23.92 25.53 23.64
C PHE A 156 -24.15 25.85 22.16
N GLN A 157 -23.73 27.05 21.73
CA GLN A 157 -23.53 27.32 20.31
C GLN A 157 -22.21 26.65 19.88
N THR A 158 -22.32 25.46 19.31
CA THR A 158 -21.23 24.79 18.62
C THR A 158 -20.88 25.58 17.36
N ASN A 159 -19.71 26.21 17.39
CA ASN A 159 -19.08 26.78 16.21
C ASN A 159 -18.76 25.66 15.19
N SER A 160 -18.93 25.99 13.90
CA SER A 160 -18.43 25.23 12.73
C SER A 160 -19.34 24.12 12.18
N SER A 161 -20.44 24.52 11.55
CA SER A 161 -21.04 23.73 10.47
C SER A 161 -20.46 24.22 9.13
N TYR A 162 -19.42 23.57 8.62
CA TYR A 162 -19.09 23.69 7.20
C TYR A 162 -20.26 23.08 6.40
N SER A 163 -21.14 23.95 5.90
CA SER A 163 -22.21 23.56 4.98
C SER A 163 -21.57 23.19 3.65
N PHE A 164 -21.48 21.89 3.38
CA PHE A 164 -21.09 21.38 2.06
C PHE A 164 -22.22 21.69 1.08
N ASP A 165 -21.99 22.65 0.16
CA ASP A 165 -22.95 22.99 -0.90
C ASP A 165 -22.79 22.02 -2.08
N PRO A 166 -23.64 20.98 -2.24
CA PRO A 166 -23.44 19.93 -3.25
C PRO A 166 -23.49 20.46 -4.69
N ILE A 167 -24.18 21.58 -4.90
CA ILE A 167 -24.33 22.23 -6.21
C ILE A 167 -23.01 22.84 -6.69
N LYS A 168 -22.25 23.48 -5.79
CA LYS A 168 -20.96 24.08 -6.13
C LYS A 168 -19.94 23.00 -6.50
N TYR A 169 -19.94 21.90 -5.75
CA TYR A 169 -19.07 20.76 -6.01
C TYR A 169 -19.35 20.10 -7.37
N GLN A 170 -20.62 19.89 -7.73
CA GLN A 170 -20.99 19.36 -9.05
C GLN A 170 -20.63 20.29 -10.21
N LYS A 171 -20.67 21.61 -9.99
CA LYS A 171 -20.24 22.58 -11.01
C LYS A 171 -18.72 22.49 -11.22
N GLN A 172 -17.95 22.46 -10.14
CA GLN A 172 -16.50 22.33 -10.21
C GLN A 172 -16.06 21.04 -10.93
N LEU A 173 -16.70 19.90 -10.64
CA LEU A 173 -16.40 18.65 -11.34
C LEU A 173 -16.67 18.72 -12.84
N ARG A 174 -17.76 19.38 -13.27
CA ARG A 174 -18.06 19.56 -14.69
C ARG A 174 -17.06 20.48 -15.38
N ASP A 175 -16.63 21.54 -14.71
CA ASP A 175 -15.63 22.47 -15.24
C ASP A 175 -14.26 21.79 -15.39
N GLU A 176 -13.87 20.94 -14.43
CA GLU A 176 -12.65 20.12 -14.50
C GLU A 176 -12.71 19.10 -15.63
N GLN A 177 -13.84 18.41 -15.80
CA GLN A 177 -14.05 17.46 -16.92
C GLN A 177 -13.99 18.17 -18.28
N ALA A 178 -14.61 19.36 -18.40
CA ALA A 178 -14.55 20.15 -19.61
C ALA A 178 -13.12 20.63 -19.92
N ALA A 179 -12.32 20.97 -18.91
CA ALA A 179 -10.91 21.33 -19.09
C ALA A 179 -10.07 20.16 -19.60
N ILE A 180 -10.29 18.96 -19.06
CA ILE A 180 -9.62 17.73 -19.51
C ILE A 180 -9.96 17.43 -20.97
N MET A 181 -11.23 17.54 -21.37
CA MET A 181 -11.66 17.31 -22.75
C MET A 181 -11.01 18.30 -23.72
N ARG A 182 -10.95 19.59 -23.38
CA ARG A 182 -10.27 20.61 -24.21
C ARG A 182 -8.77 20.34 -24.35
N ALA A 183 -8.12 19.88 -23.29
CA ALA A 183 -6.71 19.51 -23.34
C ALA A 183 -6.46 18.30 -24.26
N GLN A 184 -7.36 17.30 -24.23
CA GLN A 184 -7.28 16.16 -25.14
C GLN A 184 -7.50 16.57 -26.59
N GLU A 185 -8.46 17.44 -26.88
CA GLU A 185 -8.68 17.97 -28.24
C GLU A 185 -7.46 18.73 -28.76
N HIS A 186 -6.81 19.53 -27.91
CA HIS A 186 -5.59 20.24 -28.28
C HIS A 186 -4.46 19.28 -28.64
N TYR A 187 -4.23 18.27 -27.80
CA TYR A 187 -3.21 17.25 -28.03
C TYR A 187 -3.47 16.47 -29.35
N GLN A 188 -4.72 16.12 -29.62
CA GLN A 188 -5.10 15.43 -30.86
C GLN A 188 -4.85 16.30 -32.09
N LYS A 189 -5.11 17.61 -32.01
CA LYS A 189 -4.79 18.56 -33.09
C LYS A 189 -3.29 18.65 -33.34
N GLU A 190 -2.49 18.80 -32.30
CA GLU A 190 -1.02 18.85 -32.43
C GLU A 190 -0.47 17.59 -33.10
N VAL A 191 -0.91 16.40 -32.67
CA VAL A 191 -0.48 15.13 -33.27
C VAL A 191 -0.90 15.06 -34.75
N HIS A 192 -2.12 15.50 -35.08
CA HIS A 192 -2.59 15.51 -36.47
C HIS A 192 -1.77 16.47 -37.35
N ASP A 193 -1.44 17.66 -36.82
CA ASP A 193 -0.63 18.66 -37.51
C ASP A 193 0.82 18.19 -37.72
N GLU A 194 1.42 17.52 -36.72
CA GLU A 194 2.72 16.87 -36.86
C GLU A 194 2.70 15.78 -37.94
N GLN A 195 1.66 14.93 -37.96
CA GLN A 195 1.51 13.90 -39.00
C GLN A 195 1.29 14.50 -40.39
N ALA A 196 0.60 15.63 -40.49
CA ALA A 196 0.42 16.36 -41.74
C ALA A 196 1.75 17.00 -42.21
N ALA A 197 2.55 17.55 -41.28
CA ALA A 197 3.87 18.10 -41.58
C ALA A 197 4.84 17.01 -42.06
N ILE A 198 4.85 15.84 -41.42
CA ILE A 198 5.66 14.68 -41.85
C ILE A 198 5.25 14.24 -43.26
N ARG A 199 3.95 14.14 -43.55
CA ARG A 199 3.46 13.79 -44.91
C ARG A 199 3.88 14.82 -45.96
N ARG A 200 3.81 16.12 -45.65
CA ARG A 200 4.30 17.18 -46.55
C ARG A 200 5.81 17.07 -46.78
N ALA A 201 6.59 16.84 -45.74
CA ALA A 201 8.04 16.67 -45.85
C ALA A 201 8.39 15.45 -46.72
N GLN A 202 7.73 14.31 -46.51
CA GLN A 202 7.94 13.10 -47.32
C GLN A 202 7.54 13.26 -48.79
N GLY A 203 6.50 14.05 -49.08
CA GLY A 203 6.08 14.37 -50.44
C GLY A 203 7.06 15.25 -51.22
N HIS A 204 7.94 16.00 -50.54
CA HIS A 204 8.90 16.91 -51.18
C HIS A 204 10.22 16.22 -51.59
N TYR A 205 10.46 14.98 -51.14
CA TYR A 205 11.63 14.16 -51.47
C TYR A 205 11.39 13.13 -52.59
N ARG A 206 10.23 13.20 -53.27
CA ARG A 206 9.92 12.46 -54.50
C ARG A 206 9.86 13.41 -55.67
#